data_AF-A0A8T1VNF8-F1
#
_entry.id   AF-A0A8T1VNF8-F1
#
_cell.length_a   1.000
_cell.length_b   1.000
_cell.length_c   1.000
_cell.angle_alpha   90.00
_cell.angle_beta   90.00
_cell.angle_gamma   90.00
#
_symmetry.space_group_name_H-M   'P 1'
#
loop_
_entity.id
_entity.type
_entity.pdbx_description
1 polymer ?
#
loop_
_entity_poly.entity_id
_entity_poly.type
_entity_poly.pdbx_seq_one_letter_code
_entity_poly.pdbx_strand_id
1 'polypeptide(L)'
;MDENEFMRLLERYPVVRKKTHCRVQWNSMYDDEPAAQPASSGIFIPADQASYIDANDSMDDALEKFLAPYFSSQETASLQRELEQAQEKFIAGLCLEDVDDLCAQFVATQ
;
A
#
# COMPACT_ATOMS: atom_id res chain seq x y z
N MET A 1 13.22 -4.38 -22.97
CA MET A 1 12.66 -5.51 -22.22
C MET A 1 12.69 -6.69 -23.15
N ASP A 2 13.47 -7.69 -22.81
CA ASP A 2 13.64 -8.87 -23.66
C ASP A 2 12.51 -9.86 -23.42
N GLU A 3 12.14 -10.67 -24.42
CA GLU A 3 11.00 -11.59 -24.33
C GLU A 3 11.15 -12.60 -23.17
N ASN A 4 12.39 -13.04 -22.92
CA ASN A 4 12.74 -13.89 -21.78
C ASN A 4 12.58 -13.19 -20.43
N GLU A 5 12.87 -11.89 -20.37
CA GLU A 5 12.70 -11.08 -19.17
C GLU A 5 11.20 -10.88 -18.88
N PHE A 6 10.41 -10.59 -19.92
CA PHE A 6 8.96 -10.49 -19.81
C PHE A 6 8.29 -11.80 -19.34
N MET A 7 8.71 -12.95 -19.87
CA MET A 7 8.20 -14.25 -19.44
C MET A 7 8.53 -14.55 -17.97
N ARG A 8 9.74 -14.21 -17.50
CA ARG A 8 10.12 -14.34 -16.09
C ARG A 8 9.27 -13.42 -15.18
N LEU A 9 8.94 -12.21 -15.63
CA LEU A 9 8.05 -11.33 -14.87
C LEU A 9 6.62 -11.89 -14.78
N LEU A 10 6.10 -12.52 -15.83
CA LEU A 10 4.77 -13.15 -15.78
C LEU A 10 4.70 -14.36 -14.84
N GLU A 11 5.81 -15.07 -14.65
CA GLU A 11 5.90 -16.16 -13.66
C GLU A 11 5.80 -15.63 -12.23
N ARG A 12 6.46 -14.49 -11.96
CA ARG A 12 6.42 -13.81 -10.66
C ARG A 12 5.10 -13.05 -10.42
N TYR A 13 4.51 -12.50 -11.47
CA TYR A 13 3.28 -11.69 -11.43
C TYR A 13 2.24 -12.27 -12.40
N PRO A 14 1.64 -13.43 -12.08
CA PRO A 14 0.72 -14.11 -12.97
C PRO A 14 -0.49 -13.23 -13.28
N VAL A 15 -0.74 -13.03 -14.58
CA VAL A 15 -1.89 -12.26 -15.06
C VAL A 15 -3.06 -13.21 -15.29
N VAL A 16 -4.13 -13.05 -14.52
CA VAL A 16 -5.37 -13.81 -14.65
C VAL A 16 -6.38 -13.01 -15.46
N ARG A 17 -6.90 -13.62 -16.51
CA ARG A 17 -8.02 -13.06 -17.29
C ARG A 17 -9.36 -13.50 -16.74
N LYS A 18 -10.23 -12.53 -16.44
CA LYS A 18 -11.64 -12.76 -16.09
C LYS A 18 -12.54 -11.99 -17.05
N LYS A 19 -13.14 -12.68 -18.03
CA LYS A 19 -14.14 -12.24 -19.04
C LYS A 19 -13.93 -10.83 -19.64
N THR A 20 -14.05 -9.79 -18.84
CA THR A 20 -13.98 -8.38 -19.24
C THR A 20 -12.70 -7.67 -18.80
N HIS A 21 -11.87 -8.25 -17.93
CA HIS A 21 -10.63 -7.61 -17.44
C HIS A 21 -9.50 -8.61 -17.13
N CYS A 22 -8.29 -8.09 -17.02
CA CYS A 22 -7.11 -8.82 -16.57
C CYS A 22 -6.70 -8.27 -15.19
N ARG A 23 -6.29 -9.14 -14.26
CA ARG A 23 -5.70 -8.73 -12.99
C ARG A 23 -4.41 -9.47 -12.72
N VAL A 24 -3.48 -8.81 -12.04
CA VAL A 24 -2.28 -9.48 -11.51
C VAL A 24 -2.72 -10.23 -10.25
N GLN A 25 -2.48 -11.53 -10.20
CA GLN A 25 -2.66 -12.35 -9.00
C GLN A 25 -1.33 -12.38 -8.24
N TRP A 26 -1.38 -12.21 -6.92
CA TRP A 26 -0.21 -12.36 -6.07
C TRP A 26 0.30 -13.80 -6.10
N ASN A 27 1.60 -14.00 -6.32
CA ASN A 27 2.24 -15.31 -6.30
C ASN A 27 3.03 -15.50 -5.01
N SER A 28 2.44 -16.22 -4.04
CA SER A 28 3.01 -16.44 -2.72
C SER A 28 4.25 -17.35 -2.70
N MET A 29 4.62 -17.98 -3.84
CA MET A 29 5.87 -18.74 -3.93
C MET A 29 7.13 -17.87 -3.81
N TYR A 30 6.99 -16.56 -3.95
CA TYR A 30 8.11 -15.61 -3.88
C TYR A 30 8.14 -14.80 -2.57
N ASP A 31 7.31 -15.15 -1.57
CA ASP A 31 7.29 -14.47 -0.27
C ASP A 31 8.54 -14.79 0.58
N ASP A 32 9.16 -15.97 0.37
CA ASP A 32 10.35 -16.43 1.09
C ASP A 32 11.69 -16.04 0.42
N GLU A 33 11.66 -15.39 -0.74
CA GLU A 33 12.90 -14.84 -1.31
C GLU A 33 13.33 -13.66 -0.45
N PRO A 34 14.60 -13.63 0.05
CA PRO A 34 15.11 -12.45 0.72
C PRO A 34 14.99 -11.30 -0.28
N ALA A 35 14.14 -10.33 0.02
CA ALA A 35 13.89 -9.19 -0.85
C ALA A 35 15.25 -8.59 -1.23
N ALA A 36 15.72 -8.91 -2.43
CA ALA A 36 16.89 -8.26 -2.99
C ALA A 36 16.52 -6.79 -3.01
N GLN A 37 17.22 -6.01 -2.18
CA GLN A 37 16.94 -4.60 -1.96
C GLN A 37 16.65 -3.96 -3.31
N PRO A 38 15.47 -3.34 -3.50
CA PRO A 38 15.15 -2.74 -4.78
C PRO A 38 16.26 -1.77 -5.11
N ALA A 39 16.93 -2.00 -6.25
CA ALA A 39 17.88 -1.06 -6.79
C ALA A 39 17.16 0.28 -6.90
N SER A 40 17.59 1.21 -6.05
CA SER A 40 17.03 2.54 -5.87
C SER A 40 16.79 3.21 -7.22
N SER A 41 15.53 3.31 -7.62
CA SER A 41 15.08 4.33 -8.56
C SER A 41 14.08 5.23 -7.83
N GLY A 42 14.61 6.22 -7.12
CA GLY A 42 13.85 7.38 -6.67
C GLY A 42 13.09 7.21 -5.36
N ILE A 43 13.81 7.23 -4.24
CA ILE A 43 13.66 8.12 -3.07
C ILE A 43 14.64 7.56 -2.04
N PHE A 44 15.73 8.29 -1.81
CA PHE A 44 16.73 7.90 -0.83
C PHE A 44 16.17 8.23 0.55
N ILE A 45 15.56 7.26 1.23
CA ILE A 45 15.18 7.39 2.64
C ILE A 45 16.47 7.18 3.44
N PRO A 46 17.02 8.20 4.12
CA PRO A 46 18.12 7.96 5.04
C PRO A 46 17.62 6.98 6.10
N ALA A 47 18.33 5.87 6.31
CA ALA A 47 17.98 4.82 7.26
C ALA A 47 17.90 5.30 8.74
N ASP A 48 18.14 6.59 8.98
CA ASP A 48 18.24 7.23 10.29
C ASP A 48 17.11 8.24 10.58
N GLN A 49 16.15 8.42 9.66
CA GLN A 49 14.94 9.24 9.88
C GLN A 49 13.71 8.36 10.15
N ALA A 50 13.85 7.39 11.04
CA ALA A 50 12.69 6.71 11.60
C ALA A 50 11.89 7.74 12.39
N SER A 51 10.79 8.24 11.81
CA SER A 51 9.76 8.96 12.54
C SER A 51 9.36 8.09 13.73
N TYR A 52 9.73 8.49 14.94
CA TYR A 52 9.38 7.75 16.15
C TYR A 52 7.87 7.89 16.37
N ILE A 53 7.12 6.92 15.87
CA ILE A 53 5.68 6.78 16.08
C ILE A 53 5.48 5.93 17.32
N ASP A 54 4.87 6.49 18.35
CA ASP A 54 4.54 5.81 19.59
C ASP A 54 3.16 5.16 19.48
N ALA A 55 2.92 4.08 20.23
CA ALA A 55 1.60 3.44 20.26
C ALA A 55 0.51 4.33 20.86
N ASN A 56 0.90 5.35 21.63
CA ASN A 56 -0.03 6.33 22.21
C ASN A 56 -0.26 7.56 21.31
N ASP A 57 0.42 7.66 20.17
CA ASP A 57 0.18 8.76 19.24
C ASP A 57 -1.25 8.68 18.70
N SER A 58 -1.89 9.83 18.56
CA SER A 58 -3.12 9.90 17.77
C SER A 58 -2.81 9.59 16.31
N MET A 59 -3.83 9.19 15.53
CA MET A 59 -3.62 8.89 14.11
C MET A 59 -3.06 10.11 13.36
N ASP A 60 -3.50 11.32 13.74
CA ASP A 60 -3.03 12.58 13.20
C ASP A 60 -1.55 12.85 13.54
N ASP A 61 -1.16 12.65 14.80
CA ASP A 61 0.23 12.82 15.24
C ASP A 61 1.15 11.79 14.57
N ALA A 62 0.70 10.54 14.45
CA ALA A 62 1.44 9.47 13.79
C ALA A 62 1.63 9.79 12.30
N LEU A 63 0.60 10.29 11.63
CA LEU A 63 0.64 10.69 10.22
C LEU A 63 1.56 11.89 10.01
N GLU A 64 1.49 12.92 10.85
CA GLU A 64 2.37 14.08 10.77
C GLU A 64 3.83 13.66 10.93
N LYS A 65 4.13 12.86 11.96
CA LYS A 65 5.48 12.31 12.18
C LYS A 65 5.96 11.49 10.99
N PHE A 66 5.09 10.67 10.39
CA PHE A 66 5.42 9.87 9.21
C PHE A 66 5.72 10.72 7.98
N LEU A 67 4.99 11.82 7.77
CA LEU A 67 5.11 12.68 6.59
C LEU A 67 6.22 13.73 6.71
N ALA A 68 6.58 14.14 7.93
CA ALA A 68 7.58 15.17 8.21
C ALA A 68 8.95 14.97 7.53
N PRO A 69 9.48 13.74 7.35
CA PRO A 69 10.73 13.51 6.62
C PRO A 69 10.63 13.78 5.10
N TYR A 70 9.42 13.74 4.53
CA TYR A 70 9.20 13.74 3.08
C TYR A 70 8.61 15.04 2.55
N PHE A 71 7.88 15.77 3.39
CA PHE A 71 7.07 16.90 2.99
C PHE A 71 7.31 18.10 3.91
N SER A 72 7.14 19.31 3.37
CA SER A 72 7.08 20.51 4.20
C SER A 72 5.81 20.50 5.07
N SER A 73 5.83 21.21 6.21
CA SER A 73 4.65 21.28 7.10
C SER A 73 3.38 21.76 6.39
N GLN A 74 3.51 22.60 5.36
CA GLN A 74 2.37 23.06 4.56
C GLN A 74 1.80 21.94 3.68
N GLU A 75 2.67 21.13 3.06
CA GLU A 75 2.26 19.98 2.24
C GLU A 75 1.65 18.87 3.11
N THR A 76 2.25 18.59 4.27
CA THR A 76 1.72 17.65 5.26
C THR A 76 0.29 18.03 5.69
N ALA A 77 0.05 19.30 6.01
CA ALA A 77 -1.28 19.78 6.38
C ALA A 77 -2.31 19.69 5.23
N SER A 78 -1.85 19.83 3.97
CA SER A 78 -2.70 19.64 2.79
C SER A 78 -3.06 18.17 2.60
N LEU A 79 -2.07 17.28 2.71
CA LEU A 79 -2.25 15.82 2.59
C LEU A 79 -3.18 15.28 3.67
N GLN A 80 -3.03 15.73 4.92
CA GLN A 80 -3.90 15.31 6.01
C GLN A 80 -5.36 15.69 5.74
N ARG A 81 -5.62 16.93 5.28
CA ARG A 81 -6.96 17.37 4.92
C ARG A 81 -7.57 16.56 3.77
N GLU A 82 -6.77 16.26 2.75
CA GLU A 82 -7.24 15.43 1.63
C GLU A 82 -7.52 13.99 2.07
N LEU A 83 -6.70 13.44 2.96
CA LEU A 83 -6.91 12.11 3.54
C LEU A 83 -8.21 12.06 4.34
N GLU A 84 -8.45 13.02 5.23
CA GLU A 84 -9.70 13.11 6.00
C GLU A 84 -10.92 13.18 5.08
N GLN A 85 -10.85 14.02 4.04
CA GLN A 85 -11.95 14.14 3.08
C GLN A 85 -12.16 12.83 2.29
N ALA A 86 -11.08 12.14 1.91
CA ALA A 86 -11.17 10.86 1.22
C ALA A 86 -11.75 9.77 2.13
N GLN A 87 -11.35 9.75 3.41
CA GLN A 87 -11.90 8.83 4.42
C GLN A 87 -13.38 9.08 4.65
N GLU A 88 -13.81 10.33 4.81
CA GLU A 88 -15.22 10.68 4.97
C GLU A 88 -16.05 10.24 3.76
N LYS A 89 -15.56 10.51 2.54
CA LYS A 89 -16.21 10.07 1.30
C LYS A 89 -16.26 8.56 1.18
N PHE A 90 -15.20 7.87 1.58
CA PHE A 90 -15.14 6.42 1.59
C PHE A 90 -16.18 5.85 2.53
N ILE A 91 -16.21 6.30 3.79
CA ILE A 91 -17.16 5.84 4.81
C ILE A 91 -18.60 6.16 4.39
N ALA A 92 -18.86 7.35 3.86
CA ALA A 92 -20.18 7.74 3.37
C ALA A 92 -20.64 6.91 2.16
N GLY A 93 -19.70 6.35 1.40
CA GLY A 93 -19.96 5.48 0.25
C GLY A 93 -20.09 4.00 0.59
N LEU A 94 -19.74 3.58 1.82
CA LEU A 94 -19.82 2.18 2.22
C LEU A 94 -21.28 1.71 2.31
N CYS A 95 -21.55 0.55 1.74
CA CYS A 95 -22.80 -0.17 1.93
C CYS A 95 -22.59 -1.46 2.75
N LEU A 96 -23.70 -2.10 3.15
CA LEU A 96 -23.67 -3.33 3.95
C LEU A 96 -22.91 -4.46 3.24
N GLU A 97 -23.02 -4.55 1.90
CA GLU A 97 -22.29 -5.54 1.10
C GLU A 97 -20.77 -5.34 1.19
N ASP A 98 -20.29 -4.09 1.17
CA ASP A 98 -18.86 -3.79 1.31
C ASP A 98 -18.32 -4.20 2.69
N VAL A 99 -19.14 -4.06 3.74
CA VAL A 99 -18.77 -4.45 5.11
C VAL A 99 -18.73 -5.97 5.25
N ASP A 100 -19.73 -6.67 4.69
CA ASP A 100 -19.76 -8.14 4.67
C ASP A 100 -18.57 -8.70 3.88
N ASP A 101 -18.25 -8.12 2.73
CA ASP A 101 -17.08 -8.48 1.92
C ASP A 101 -15.76 -8.22 2.67
N LEU A 102 -15.65 -7.12 3.42
CA LEU A 102 -14.50 -6.83 4.26
C LEU A 102 -14.36 -7.88 5.38
N CYS A 103 -15.45 -8.20 6.09
CA CYS A 103 -15.44 -9.21 7.15
C CYS A 103 -15.06 -10.60 6.63
N ALA A 104 -15.52 -10.99 5.44
CA ALA A 104 -15.20 -12.28 4.83
C ALA A 104 -13.68 -12.47 4.61
N GLN A 105 -12.93 -11.39 4.37
CA GLN A 105 -11.47 -11.45 4.19
C GLN A 105 -10.73 -11.91 5.46
N PHE A 106 -11.30 -11.67 6.64
CA PHE A 106 -10.71 -12.07 7.93
C PHE A 106 -11.14 -13.46 8.40
N VAL A 107 -12.16 -14.06 7.76
CA VAL A 107 -12.66 -15.40 8.10
C VAL A 107 -11.95 -16.48 7.28
N ALA A 108 -11.48 -16.16 6.07
CA ALA A 108 -10.77 -17.11 5.20
C ALA A 108 -9.33 -17.44 5.65
N THR A 109 -8.85 -16.82 6.72
CA THR A 109 -7.48 -16.95 7.25
C THR A 109 -7.36 -17.88 8.48
N GLN A 110 -8.35 -18.76 8.71
CA GLN A 110 -8.25 -19.88 9.67
C GLN A 110 -8.10 -21.24 8.99
#